data_AF-A0A5J4TN69-F1
#
_entry.id   AF-A0A5J4TN69-F1
#
_cell.length_a   1.000
_cell.length_b   1.000
_cell.length_c   1.000
_cell.angle_alpha   90.00
_cell.angle_beta   90.00
_cell.angle_gamma   90.00
#
_symmetry.space_group_name_H-M   'P 1'
#
loop_
_entity.id
_entity.type
_entity.pdbx_description
1 polymer ?
#
loop_
_entity_poly.entity_id
_entity_poly.type
_entity_poly.pdbx_seq_one_letter_code
_entity_poly.pdbx_strand_id
1 'polypeptide(L)' 'CLQAREALAQAIQGFEGAVVMVTHDQHLITTSCQEIWIVEEKKVRTFKGNFEDYKRELKKKMGW' A
#
# COMPACT_ATOMS: atom_id res chain seq x y z
N CYS A 1 5.94 -11.58 14.66
CA CYS A 1 4.84 -12.57 14.74
C CYS A 1 3.70 -12.16 13.84
N LEU A 2 3.09 -13.12 13.12
CA LEU A 2 1.91 -12.91 12.28
C LEU A 2 0.79 -12.16 13.03
N GLN A 3 0.56 -12.53 14.29
CA GLN A 3 -0.45 -11.93 15.17
C GLN A 3 -0.30 -10.41 15.35
N ALA A 4 0.94 -9.91 15.44
CA ALA A 4 1.18 -8.47 15.63
C ALA A 4 0.80 -7.67 14.36
N ARG A 5 0.97 -8.26 13.18
CA ARG A 5 0.61 -7.65 11.90
C ARG A 5 -0.91 -7.60 11.73
N GLU A 6 -1.59 -8.68 12.07
CA GLU A 6 -3.06 -8.74 11.98
C GLU A 6 -3.71 -7.76 12.96
N ALA A 7 -3.21 -7.70 14.20
CA ALA A 7 -3.68 -6.73 15.18
C ALA A 7 -3.49 -5.28 14.69
N LEU A 8 -2.35 -4.99 14.05
CA LEU A 8 -2.09 -3.67 13.48
C LEU A 8 -3.06 -3.35 12.32
N ALA A 9 -3.31 -4.30 11.42
CA ALA A 9 -4.26 -4.11 10.33
C ALA A 9 -5.67 -3.82 10.83
N GLN A 10 -6.13 -4.56 11.85
CA GLN A 10 -7.44 -4.35 12.48
C GLN A 10 -7.53 -2.98 13.16
N ALA A 11 -6.46 -2.57 13.88
CA ALA A 11 -6.41 -1.26 14.52
C ALA A 11 -6.49 -0.12 13.51
N ILE A 12 -5.81 -0.25 12.37
CA ILE A 12 -5.86 0.75 11.28
C ILE A 12 -7.25 0.80 10.65
N GLN A 13 -7.89 -0.35 10.41
CA GLN A 13 -9.26 -0.39 9.86
C GLN A 13 -10.31 0.23 10.79
N GLY A 14 -10.13 0.10 12.11
CA GLY A 14 -11.03 0.67 13.11
C GLY A 14 -10.72 2.13 13.46
N PHE A 15 -9.69 2.73 12.88
CA PHE A 15 -9.30 4.11 13.18
C PHE A 15 -10.13 5.10 12.36
N GLU A 16 -10.82 6.02 13.05
CA GLU A 16 -11.71 7.01 12.42
C GLU A 16 -10.96 8.18 11.74
N GLY A 17 -9.63 8.25 11.88
CA GLY A 17 -8.81 9.29 11.27
C GLY A 17 -8.12 8.85 9.98
N ALA A 18 -7.29 9.73 9.44
CA ALA A 18 -6.43 9.41 8.30
C ALA A 18 -5.10 8.81 8.76
N VAL A 19 -4.68 7.72 8.11
CA VAL A 19 -3.36 7.09 8.33
C VAL A 19 -2.55 7.19 7.05
N VAL A 20 -1.35 7.75 7.16
CA VAL A 20 -0.33 7.69 6.10
C VAL A 20 0.69 6.65 6.52
N MET A 21 0.86 5.62 5.69
CA MET A 21 1.73 4.49 5.97
C MET A 21 2.71 4.27 4.83
N VAL A 22 3.99 4.09 5.18
CA VAL A 22 5.04 3.64 4.25
C VAL A 22 5.46 2.25 4.69
N THR A 23 5.22 1.26 3.85
CA THR A 23 5.55 -0.14 4.14
C THR A 23 5.93 -0.90 2.88
N HIS A 24 6.70 -1.96 3.07
CA HIS A 24 7.02 -2.96 2.04
C HIS A 24 6.19 -4.25 2.22
N ASP A 25 5.41 -4.37 3.30
CA ASP A 25 4.57 -5.54 3.55
C ASP A 25 3.29 -5.47 2.70
N GLN A 26 3.23 -6.33 1.69
CA GLN A 26 2.08 -6.45 0.80
C GLN A 26 0.77 -6.73 1.54
N HIS A 27 0.78 -7.56 2.59
CA HIS A 27 -0.44 -7.91 3.30
C HIS A 27 -1.05 -6.70 4.00
N LEU A 28 -0.23 -5.85 4.62
CA LEU A 28 -0.70 -4.61 5.23
C LEU A 28 -1.30 -3.65 4.19
N ILE A 29 -0.66 -3.53 3.03
CA ILE A 29 -1.15 -2.67 1.94
C ILE A 29 -2.49 -3.18 1.43
N THR A 30 -2.61 -4.47 1.10
CA THR A 30 -3.84 -5.03 0.54
C THR A 30 -5.00 -5.07 1.53
N THR A 31 -4.72 -5.23 2.83
CA THR A 31 -5.76 -5.33 3.86
C THR A 31 -6.21 -3.98 4.41
N SER A 32 -5.34 -2.97 4.46
CA SER A 32 -5.62 -1.73 5.21
C SER A 32 -5.54 -0.44 4.38
N CYS A 33 -4.93 -0.45 3.19
CA CYS A 33 -4.81 0.77 2.38
C CYS A 33 -5.99 0.91 1.41
N GLN A 34 -6.56 2.12 1.38
CA GLN A 34 -7.62 2.50 0.43
C GLN A 34 -7.06 3.19 -0.83
N GLU A 35 -5.92 3.88 -0.71
CA GLU A 35 -5.28 4.59 -1.80
C GLU A 35 -3.77 4.35 -1.78
N ILE A 36 -3.15 4.28 -2.96
CA ILE A 36 -1.70 4.11 -3.13
C ILE A 36 -1.12 5.39 -3.70
N TRP A 37 -0.09 5.92 -3.05
CA TRP A 37 0.62 7.12 -3.48
C TRP A 37 2.01 6.73 -3.96
N ILE A 38 2.34 7.08 -5.20
CA ILE A 38 3.64 6.79 -5.81
C ILE A 38 4.47 8.07 -5.81
N VAL A 39 5.66 7.97 -5.23
CA VAL A 39 6.66 9.03 -5.23
C VAL A 39 7.78 8.65 -6.18
N GLU A 40 7.81 9.29 -7.36
CA GLU A 40 8.86 9.10 -8.37
C GLU A 40 9.13 10.43 -9.09
N GLU A 41 10.33 10.59 -9.65
CA GLU A 41 10.69 11.78 -10.44
C GLU A 41 10.43 13.14 -9.75
N LYS A 42 10.64 13.19 -8.42
CA LYS A 42 10.34 14.37 -7.57
C LYS A 42 8.86 14.80 -7.59
N LYS A 43 7.94 13.92 -7.98
CA LYS A 43 6.50 14.14 -7.98
C LYS A 43 5.79 13.06 -7.16
N VAL A 44 4.62 13.42 -6.64
CA VAL A 44 3.69 12.48 -5.99
C VAL A 44 2.48 12.34 -6.89
N ARG A 45 2.09 11.09 -7.19
CA ARG A 45 0.87 10.79 -7.94
C ARG A 45 0.06 9.73 -7.21
N THR A 46 -1.26 9.86 -7.28
CA THR A 46 -2.16 8.83 -6.77
C THR A 46 -2.33 7.74 -7.83
N PHE A 47 -2.30 6.49 -7.39
CA PHE A 47 -2.47 5.33 -8.25
C PHE A 47 -3.91 4.83 -8.17
N LYS A 48 -4.61 4.84 -9.30
CA LYS A 48 -5.98 4.33 -9.41
C LYS A 48 -5.95 2.84 -9.72
N GLY A 49 -5.87 2.02 -8.69
CA GLY A 49 -5.86 0.56 -8.80
C GLY A 49 -5.52 -0.09 -7.46
N ASN A 50 -5.53 -1.42 -7.43
CA ASN A 50 -5.09 -2.15 -6.26
C ASN A 50 -3.56 -2.36 -6.29
N PHE A 51 -3.01 -2.95 -5.22
CA PHE A 51 -1.58 -3.21 -5.14
C PHE A 51 -1.07 -4.20 -6.21
N GLU A 52 -1.91 -5.13 -6.68
CA GLU A 52 -1.54 -6.06 -7.76
C GLU A 52 -1.41 -5.37 -9.11
N ASP A 53 -2.27 -4.40 -9.41
CA ASP A 53 -2.18 -3.57 -10.60
C ASP A 53 -0.88 -2.76 -10.57
N TYR A 54 -0.54 -2.19 -9.42
CA TYR A 54 0.73 -1.48 -9.21
C TYR A 54 1.94 -2.41 -9.42
N LYS A 55 1.90 -3.63 -8.87
CA LYS A 55 2.94 -4.64 -9.11
C LYS A 55 3.11 -4.97 -10.59
N ARG A 56 2.00 -5.07 -11.33
CA ARG A 56 2.02 -5.35 -12.77
C ARG A 56 2.66 -4.21 -13.56
N GLU A 57 2.34 -2.97 -13.20
CA GLU A 57 2.99 -1.81 -13.81
C GLU A 57 4.48 -1.73 -13.50
N LEU A 58 4.88 -2.03 -12.26
CA LEU A 58 6.29 -2.09 -11.87
C LEU A 58 7.06 -3.12 -12.70
N LYS A 59 6.52 -4.33 -12.88
CA LYS A 59 7.14 -5.36 -13.73
C LYS A 59 7.33 -4.89 -15.17
N LYS A 60 6.29 -4.28 -15.75
CA LYS A 60 6.35 -3.69 -17.10
C LYS A 60 7.41 -2.59 -17.20
N LYS A 61 7.48 -1.68 -16.21
CA LYS A 61 8.49 -0.60 -16.15
C LYS A 61 9.91 -1.14 -16.02
N MET A 62 10.10 -2.23 -15.29
CA MET A 62 11.42 -2.84 -15.05
C MET A 62 11.90 -3.72 -16.21
N GLY A 63 11.12 -3.88 -17.28
CA GLY A 63 11.53 -4.60 -18.49
C GLY A 63 11.73 -6.11 -18.28
N TRP A 64 10.94 -6.71 -17.40
CA TRP A 64 10.93 -8.16 -17.12
C TRP A 64 9.64 -8.82 -17.59
#